data_AF-A0A256XP95-F1
#
_entry.id   AF-A0A256XP95-F1
#
_cell.length_a   1.000
_cell.length_b   1.000
_cell.length_c   1.000
_cell.angle_alpha   90.00
_cell.angle_beta   90.00
_cell.angle_gamma   90.00
#
_symmetry.space_group_name_H-M   'P 1'
#
loop_
_entity.id
_entity.type
_entity.pdbx_description
1 polymer ?
#
loop_
_entity_poly.entity_id
_entity_poly.type
_entity_poly.pdbx_seq_one_letter_code
_entity_poly.pdbx_strand_id
1 'polypeptide(L)'
;MKSIKARKQRKSFFNAPLHKRQNNISSHLEENLLMKYDRRSVPLITGDTVKVMRGIYKGHESKVATIHVKKYRVEVEGVTITKADGKKIAKPVHPSNLLITKLNLTDKWRRNNLEKKVSAETKKDIEAEGKQQLIELEKERKQEEARLAAEKKAEKEGDEEVVEEEDIKEEPTVVDKKIDSKIKTEDSPELDDASDSNKKKTPQTKNKSEGKKKKEDDKEETS
;
A
#
# COMPACT_ATOMS: atom_id res chain seq x y z
N MET A 1 27.13 20.20 12.36
CA MET A 1 28.19 20.32 11.33
C MET A 1 27.92 19.33 10.18
N LYS A 2 27.81 19.79 8.93
CA LYS A 2 27.54 18.91 7.76
C LYS A 2 28.87 18.49 7.14
N SER A 3 29.10 17.19 6.97
CA SER A 3 30.32 16.72 6.29
C SER A 3 30.27 17.02 4.80
N ILE A 4 31.34 17.60 4.24
CA ILE A 4 31.49 17.85 2.79
C ILE A 4 31.87 16.55 2.04
N LYS A 5 32.40 15.54 2.74
CA LYS A 5 32.89 14.29 2.13
C LYS A 5 31.73 13.49 1.51
N ALA A 6 31.74 13.33 0.18
CA ALA A 6 30.71 12.62 -0.57
C ALA A 6 30.46 11.18 -0.06
N ARG A 7 31.53 10.46 0.31
CA ARG A 7 31.43 9.10 0.89
C ARG A 7 30.58 9.09 2.17
N LYS A 8 30.78 10.05 3.08
CA LYS A 8 30.02 10.15 4.34
C LYS A 8 28.56 10.53 4.07
N GLN A 9 28.32 11.44 3.12
CA GLN A 9 26.97 11.84 2.72
C GLN A 9 26.15 10.68 2.13
N ARG A 10 26.72 9.93 1.18
CA ARG A 10 26.06 8.75 0.59
C ARG A 10 25.74 7.69 1.65
N LYS A 11 26.71 7.38 2.53
CA LYS A 11 26.49 6.45 3.66
C LYS A 11 25.34 6.92 4.55
N SER A 12 25.26 8.22 4.86
CA SER A 12 24.19 8.78 5.69
C SER A 12 22.82 8.69 5.04
N PHE A 13 22.73 8.86 3.71
CA PHE A 13 21.47 8.75 2.97
C PHE A 13 20.97 7.31 2.96
N PHE A 14 21.80 6.35 2.55
CA PHE A 14 21.40 4.95 2.45
C PHE A 14 21.10 4.29 3.81
N ASN A 15 21.77 4.73 4.87
CA ASN A 15 21.58 4.20 6.22
C ASN A 15 20.59 5.03 7.08
N ALA A 16 19.89 6.00 6.48
CA ALA A 16 18.94 6.83 7.23
C ALA A 16 17.79 5.97 7.82
N PRO A 17 17.36 6.25 9.07
CA PRO A 17 16.17 5.64 9.67
C PRO A 17 14.90 6.16 8.98
N LEU A 18 13.79 5.41 9.11
CA LEU A 18 12.55 5.64 8.35
C LEU A 18 11.99 7.07 8.47
N HIS A 19 11.96 7.66 9.68
CA HIS A 19 11.48 9.03 9.88
C HIS A 19 12.32 10.08 9.12
N LYS A 20 13.65 9.88 9.00
CA LYS A 20 14.50 10.77 8.18
C LYS A 20 14.30 10.52 6.69
N ARG A 21 14.01 9.28 6.29
CA ARG A 21 13.69 8.98 4.88
C ARG A 21 12.42 9.67 4.43
N GLN A 22 11.41 9.73 5.28
CA GLN A 22 10.14 10.41 4.98
C GLN A 22 10.37 11.89 4.64
N ASN A 23 11.23 12.58 5.38
CA ASN A 23 11.60 13.98 5.07
C ASN A 23 12.30 14.13 3.71
N ASN A 24 13.04 13.11 3.26
CA ASN A 24 13.69 13.11 1.96
C ASN A 24 12.71 12.83 0.80
N ILE A 25 11.51 12.30 1.09
CA ILE A 25 10.45 12.07 0.10
C ILE A 25 9.56 13.32 0.05
N SER A 26 10.18 14.45 -0.31
CA SER A 26 9.50 15.72 -0.51
C SER A 26 9.41 16.08 -1.98
N SER A 27 8.34 16.75 -2.36
CA SER A 27 8.13 17.27 -3.72
C SER A 27 7.87 18.78 -3.68
N HIS A 28 8.09 19.44 -4.82
CA HIS A 28 7.86 20.88 -4.96
C HIS A 28 6.37 21.18 -5.01
N LEU A 29 5.99 22.30 -4.40
CA LEU A 29 4.63 22.82 -4.51
C LEU A 29 4.48 23.60 -5.83
N GLU A 30 3.28 23.57 -6.40
CA GLU A 30 2.86 24.52 -7.44
C GLU A 30 2.93 25.97 -6.92
N GLU A 31 3.07 26.94 -7.81
CA GLU A 31 3.25 28.35 -7.48
C GLU A 31 2.13 28.92 -6.59
N ASN A 32 0.87 28.56 -6.88
CA ASN A 32 -0.28 28.96 -6.07
C ASN A 32 -0.16 28.49 -4.61
N LEU A 33 0.23 27.24 -4.41
CA LEU A 33 0.46 26.67 -3.08
C LEU A 33 1.71 27.25 -2.43
N LEU A 34 2.76 27.49 -3.20
CA LEU A 34 4.00 28.09 -2.71
C LEU A 34 3.75 29.46 -2.10
N MET A 35 2.94 30.30 -2.76
CA MET A 35 2.53 31.61 -2.24
C MET A 35 1.63 31.48 -1.00
N LYS A 36 0.66 30.56 -1.01
CA LYS A 36 -0.28 30.36 0.12
C LYS A 36 0.44 29.88 1.40
N TYR A 37 1.40 28.97 1.27
CA TYR A 37 2.04 28.29 2.39
C TYR A 37 3.44 28.82 2.74
N ASP A 38 3.99 29.73 1.94
CA ASP A 38 5.39 30.22 2.01
C ASP A 38 6.42 29.09 2.16
N ARG A 39 6.24 28.03 1.36
CA ARG A 39 7.10 26.84 1.40
C ARG A 39 7.43 26.38 -0.01
N ARG A 40 8.70 26.00 -0.21
CA ARG A 40 9.16 25.46 -1.50
C ARG A 40 8.79 24.00 -1.73
N SER A 41 8.77 23.20 -0.66
CA SER A 41 8.49 21.76 -0.73
C SER A 41 7.93 21.22 0.59
N VAL A 42 7.19 20.13 0.46
CA VAL A 42 6.54 19.41 1.56
C VAL A 42 6.74 17.90 1.35
N PRO A 43 6.91 17.10 2.42
CA PRO A 43 6.86 15.63 2.33
C PRO A 43 5.53 15.17 1.71
N LEU A 44 5.60 14.22 0.78
CA LEU A 44 4.41 13.65 0.15
C LEU A 44 3.65 12.75 1.13
N ILE A 45 2.32 12.76 1.03
CA ILE A 45 1.42 11.83 1.72
C ILE A 45 0.51 11.18 0.67
N THR A 46 -0.04 10.01 1.00
CA THR A 46 -1.05 9.32 0.21
C THR A 46 -2.29 10.21 0.03
N GLY A 47 -2.81 10.28 -1.19
CA GLY A 47 -3.94 11.13 -1.55
C GLY A 47 -3.58 12.58 -1.92
N ASP A 48 -2.30 12.97 -1.89
CA ASP A 48 -1.87 14.22 -2.55
C ASP A 48 -2.05 14.12 -4.07
N THR A 49 -2.51 15.18 -4.72
CA THR A 49 -2.55 15.25 -6.18
C THR A 49 -1.24 15.79 -6.71
N VAL A 50 -0.60 15.03 -7.59
CA VAL A 50 0.71 15.35 -8.14
C VAL A 50 0.71 15.33 -9.66
N LYS A 51 1.46 16.26 -10.24
CA LYS A 51 1.83 16.33 -11.65
C LYS A 51 3.22 15.77 -11.87
N VAL A 52 3.38 14.89 -12.85
CA VAL A 52 4.69 14.38 -13.25
C VAL A 52 5.38 15.41 -14.16
N MET A 53 6.56 15.88 -13.76
CA MET A 53 7.32 16.92 -14.49
C MET A 53 8.34 16.35 -15.47
N ARG A 54 8.87 15.16 -15.21
CA ARG A 54 9.97 14.55 -15.97
C ARG A 54 9.69 13.09 -16.31
N GLY A 55 10.23 12.63 -17.44
CA GLY A 55 10.09 11.26 -17.92
C GLY A 55 8.92 11.06 -18.88
N ILE A 56 8.61 9.80 -19.17
CA ILE A 56 7.62 9.40 -20.19
C ILE A 56 6.20 9.88 -19.85
N TYR A 57 5.85 9.93 -18.57
CA TYR A 57 4.51 10.33 -18.10
C TYR A 57 4.44 11.84 -17.79
N LYS A 58 5.30 12.66 -18.40
CA LYS A 58 5.29 14.11 -18.17
C LYS A 58 3.93 14.70 -18.50
N GLY A 59 3.41 15.55 -17.62
CA GLY A 59 2.10 16.19 -17.75
C GLY A 59 0.95 15.39 -17.14
N HIS A 60 1.17 14.13 -16.76
CA HIS A 60 0.15 13.32 -16.09
C HIS A 60 -0.10 13.82 -14.67
N GLU A 61 -1.37 14.06 -14.34
CA GLU A 61 -1.84 14.58 -13.04
C GLU A 61 -2.75 13.55 -12.39
N SER A 62 -2.38 13.07 -11.20
CA SER A 62 -3.14 12.03 -10.49
C SER A 62 -2.78 11.99 -9.01
N LYS A 63 -3.59 11.28 -8.21
CA LYS A 63 -3.34 11.11 -6.78
C LYS A 63 -2.16 10.16 -6.53
N VAL A 64 -1.48 10.37 -5.41
CA VAL A 64 -0.46 9.46 -4.88
C VAL A 64 -1.16 8.26 -4.24
N ALA A 65 -0.95 7.08 -4.82
CA ALA A 65 -1.51 5.83 -4.30
C ALA A 65 -0.73 5.34 -3.08
N THR A 66 0.58 5.09 -3.23
CA THR A 66 1.43 4.55 -2.17
C THR A 66 2.81 5.19 -2.16
N ILE A 67 3.43 5.22 -0.97
CA ILE A 67 4.77 5.77 -0.76
C ILE A 67 5.69 4.70 -0.18
N HIS A 68 6.73 4.36 -0.95
CA HIS A 68 7.75 3.39 -0.54
C HIS A 68 8.93 4.08 0.13
N VAL A 69 8.81 4.27 1.45
CA VAL A 69 9.82 4.98 2.27
C VAL A 69 11.21 4.32 2.21
N LYS A 70 11.28 2.98 2.16
CA LYS A 70 12.55 2.24 2.07
C LYS A 70 13.25 2.47 0.73
N LYS A 71 12.49 2.56 -0.38
CA LYS A 71 13.02 2.67 -1.74
C LYS A 71 13.18 4.11 -2.23
N TYR A 72 12.69 5.11 -1.48
CA TYR A 72 12.59 6.50 -1.92
C TYR A 72 11.82 6.64 -3.25
N ARG A 73 10.70 5.91 -3.36
CA ARG A 73 9.85 5.89 -4.55
C ARG A 73 8.40 6.09 -4.17
N VAL A 74 7.64 6.64 -5.10
CA VAL A 74 6.22 6.96 -4.99
C VAL A 74 5.50 6.31 -6.16
N GLU A 75 4.33 5.76 -5.89
CA GLU A 75 3.42 5.26 -6.92
C GLU A 75 2.31 6.28 -7.13
N VAL A 76 2.11 6.67 -8.38
CA VAL A 76 1.08 7.63 -8.80
C VAL A 76 0.05 6.87 -9.62
N GLU A 77 -1.23 7.15 -9.37
CA GLU A 77 -2.32 6.53 -10.11
C GLU A 77 -2.20 6.83 -11.63
N GLY A 78 -2.50 5.84 -12.47
CA GLY A 78 -2.37 5.94 -13.93
C GLY A 78 -0.92 5.86 -14.46
N VAL A 79 0.11 6.01 -13.62
CA VAL A 79 1.50 5.80 -14.03
C VAL A 79 1.87 4.32 -13.90
N THR A 80 1.49 3.53 -14.90
CA THR A 80 1.66 2.06 -14.90
C THR A 80 2.49 1.55 -16.08
N ILE A 81 3.24 0.48 -15.85
CA ILE A 81 3.94 -0.30 -16.87
C ILE A 81 3.15 -1.58 -17.14
N THR A 82 2.97 -1.93 -18.42
CA THR A 82 2.43 -3.23 -18.84
C THR A 82 3.54 -4.27 -18.86
N LYS A 83 3.32 -5.41 -18.20
CA LYS A 83 4.18 -6.60 -18.33
C LYS A 83 3.87 -7.36 -19.61
N ALA A 84 4.73 -8.32 -19.95
CA ALA A 84 4.51 -9.25 -21.07
C ALA A 84 3.17 -10.00 -20.95
N ASP A 85 2.78 -10.35 -19.72
CA ASP A 85 1.50 -11.02 -19.41
C ASP A 85 0.26 -10.08 -19.53
N GLY A 86 0.43 -8.84 -20.00
CA GLY A 86 -0.64 -7.83 -20.11
C GLY A 86 -1.03 -7.14 -18.80
N LYS A 87 -0.60 -7.66 -17.64
CA LYS A 87 -0.88 -7.06 -16.32
C LYS A 87 -0.22 -5.69 -16.17
N LYS A 88 -0.98 -4.71 -15.66
CA LYS A 88 -0.51 -3.35 -15.35
C LYS A 88 0.06 -3.29 -13.94
N ILE A 89 1.27 -2.77 -13.79
CA ILE A 89 1.94 -2.58 -12.50
C ILE A 89 2.31 -1.11 -12.33
N ALA A 90 2.16 -0.58 -11.12
CA ALA A 90 2.55 0.79 -10.82
C ALA A 90 4.04 1.03 -11.09
N LYS A 91 4.35 2.11 -11.79
CA LYS A 91 5.72 2.54 -12.04
C LYS A 91 6.24 3.32 -10.83
N PRO A 92 7.36 2.92 -10.23
CA PRO A 92 7.96 3.69 -9.14
C PRO A 92 8.57 5.00 -9.68
N VAL A 93 8.11 6.13 -9.15
CA VAL A 93 8.58 7.48 -9.52
C VAL A 93 9.39 8.09 -8.38
N HIS A 94 10.43 8.88 -8.69
CA HIS A 94 11.17 9.64 -7.69
C HIS A 94 10.43 10.96 -7.36
N PRO A 95 10.27 11.34 -6.08
CA PRO A 95 9.48 12.50 -5.68
C PRO A 95 9.96 13.84 -6.26
N SER A 96 11.26 13.97 -6.57
CA SER A 96 11.79 15.19 -7.23
C SER A 96 11.27 15.41 -8.66
N ASN A 97 10.72 14.37 -9.29
CA ASN A 97 10.12 14.47 -10.62
C ASN A 97 8.63 14.80 -10.56
N LEU A 98 8.08 14.97 -9.36
CA LEU A 98 6.70 15.32 -9.12
C LEU A 98 6.61 16.79 -8.73
N LEU A 99 5.45 17.39 -8.98
CA LEU A 99 5.02 18.69 -8.50
C LEU A 99 3.64 18.52 -7.87
N ILE A 100 3.45 19.01 -6.66
CA ILE A 100 2.18 18.89 -5.93
C ILE A 100 1.24 20.00 -6.39
N THR A 101 0.08 19.59 -6.90
CA THR A 101 -1.00 20.49 -7.37
C THR A 101 -2.04 20.70 -6.28
N LYS A 102 -2.36 19.66 -5.49
CA LYS A 102 -3.31 19.74 -4.36
C LYS A 102 -2.80 18.95 -3.17
N LEU A 103 -2.97 19.52 -1.97
CA LEU A 103 -2.55 18.90 -0.71
C LEU A 103 -3.72 18.20 -0.02
N ASN A 104 -3.45 17.03 0.54
CA ASN A 104 -4.35 16.38 1.48
C ASN A 104 -4.13 16.95 2.90
N LEU A 105 -5.14 17.65 3.45
CA LEU A 105 -5.12 18.33 4.75
C LEU A 105 -5.99 17.66 5.82
N THR A 106 -6.46 16.44 5.55
CA THR A 106 -7.26 15.65 6.50
C THR A 106 -6.56 15.48 7.85
N ASP A 107 -5.26 15.20 7.83
CA ASP A 107 -4.44 15.02 9.03
C ASP A 107 -4.10 16.34 9.76
N LYS A 108 -4.39 16.37 11.06
CA LYS A 108 -4.09 17.50 11.97
C LYS A 108 -2.59 17.76 12.08
N TRP A 109 -1.75 16.72 12.10
CA TRP A 109 -0.30 16.88 12.25
C TRP A 109 0.31 17.56 11.04
N ARG A 110 -0.16 17.22 9.85
CA ARG A 110 0.25 17.89 8.61
C ARG A 110 -0.11 19.36 8.62
N ARG A 111 -1.35 19.71 8.99
CA ARG A 111 -1.82 21.10 9.10
C ARG A 111 -0.93 21.91 10.03
N ASN A 112 -0.72 21.43 11.26
CA ASN A 112 0.16 22.09 12.23
C ASN A 112 1.59 22.31 11.67
N ASN A 113 2.14 21.35 10.90
CA ASN A 113 3.46 21.54 10.30
C ASN A 113 3.50 22.55 9.15
N LEU A 114 2.38 22.78 8.47
CA LEU A 114 2.25 23.82 7.44
C LEU A 114 2.09 25.20 8.10
N GLU A 115 1.35 25.29 9.20
CA GLU A 115 1.02 26.55 9.89
C GLU A 115 2.22 27.26 10.53
N LYS A 116 3.33 26.57 10.82
CA LYS A 116 4.47 27.11 11.59
C LYS A 116 5.09 28.40 11.04
N LYS A 117 4.97 28.65 9.74
CA LYS A 117 5.62 29.79 9.07
C LYS A 117 4.63 30.82 8.51
N VAL A 118 3.34 30.58 8.64
CA VAL A 118 2.31 31.34 7.92
C VAL A 118 1.50 32.24 8.86
N SER A 119 0.87 33.27 8.30
CA SER A 119 0.03 34.25 9.00
C SER A 119 -1.18 33.62 9.69
N ALA A 120 -1.78 34.29 10.67
CA ALA A 120 -2.94 33.73 11.39
C ALA A 120 -4.18 33.50 10.49
N GLU A 121 -4.33 34.25 9.40
CA GLU A 121 -5.44 34.14 8.45
C GLU A 121 -5.36 32.84 7.65
N THR A 122 -4.20 32.58 7.03
CA THR A 122 -3.95 31.34 6.28
C THR A 122 -4.09 30.10 7.16
N LYS A 123 -3.80 30.17 8.48
CA LYS A 123 -4.06 29.05 9.41
C LYS A 123 -5.54 28.69 9.48
N LYS A 124 -6.42 29.70 9.55
CA LYS A 124 -7.87 29.47 9.55
C LYS A 124 -8.32 28.84 8.24
N ASP A 125 -7.79 29.30 7.12
CA ASP A 125 -8.09 28.74 5.80
C ASP A 125 -7.68 27.27 5.70
N ILE A 126 -6.49 26.93 6.20
CA ILE A 126 -5.97 25.55 6.25
C ILE A 126 -6.86 24.65 7.12
N GLU A 127 -7.31 25.16 8.26
CA GLU A 127 -8.18 24.42 9.16
C GLU A 127 -9.58 24.21 8.55
N ALA A 128 -10.12 25.24 7.89
CA ALA A 128 -11.38 25.16 7.18
C ALA A 128 -11.32 24.18 6.00
N GLU A 129 -10.27 24.26 5.16
CA GLU A 129 -10.04 23.35 4.03
C GLU A 129 -9.93 21.89 4.52
N GLY A 130 -9.20 21.65 5.61
CA GLY A 130 -9.09 20.31 6.21
C GLY A 130 -10.42 19.78 6.76
N LYS A 131 -11.25 20.63 7.37
CA LYS A 131 -12.59 20.25 7.85
C LYS A 131 -13.54 19.93 6.69
N GLN A 132 -13.49 20.72 5.61
CA GLN A 132 -14.28 20.47 4.41
C GLN A 132 -13.93 19.13 3.76
N GLN A 133 -12.63 18.84 3.60
CA GLN A 133 -12.16 17.55 3.07
C GLN A 133 -12.62 16.36 3.93
N LEU A 134 -12.63 16.50 5.27
CA LEU A 134 -13.13 15.46 6.16
C LEU A 134 -14.64 15.22 5.98
N ILE A 135 -15.43 16.30 5.92
CA ILE A 135 -16.88 16.21 5.70
C ILE A 135 -17.19 15.58 4.34
N GLU A 136 -16.45 15.95 3.30
CA GLU A 136 -16.60 15.37 1.96
C GLU A 136 -16.29 13.88 1.97
N LEU A 137 -15.19 13.47 2.62
CA LEU A 137 -14.81 12.07 2.74
C LEU A 137 -15.82 11.25 3.56
N GLU A 138 -16.42 11.82 4.61
CA GLU A 138 -17.51 11.18 5.35
C GLU A 138 -18.78 11.02 4.52
N LYS A 139 -19.11 12.01 3.69
CA LYS A 139 -20.26 11.93 2.75
C LYS A 139 -20.04 10.85 1.69
N GLU A 140 -18.85 10.79 1.09
CA GLU A 140 -18.50 9.77 0.10
C GLU A 140 -18.60 8.36 0.70
N ARG A 141 -18.06 8.15 1.91
CA ARG A 141 -18.17 6.87 2.62
C ARG A 141 -19.62 6.49 2.91
N LYS A 142 -20.45 7.43 3.35
CA LYS A 142 -21.88 7.18 3.62
C LYS A 142 -22.64 6.82 2.33
N GLN A 143 -22.32 7.45 1.20
CA GLN A 143 -22.90 7.12 -0.09
C GLN A 143 -22.46 5.74 -0.59
N GLU A 144 -21.19 5.40 -0.42
CA GLU A 144 -20.66 4.07 -0.75
C GLU A 144 -21.32 2.98 0.10
N GLU A 145 -21.45 3.20 1.42
CA GLU A 145 -22.14 2.28 2.33
C GLU A 145 -23.62 2.12 1.97
N ALA A 146 -24.31 3.20 1.60
CA ALA A 146 -25.70 3.14 1.13
C ALA A 146 -25.82 2.38 -0.20
N ARG A 147 -24.86 2.55 -1.12
CA ARG A 147 -24.82 1.81 -2.39
C ARG A 147 -24.57 0.32 -2.17
N LEU A 148 -23.58 -0.03 -1.32
CA LEU A 148 -23.30 -1.41 -0.94
C LEU A 148 -24.48 -2.06 -0.19
N ALA A 149 -25.19 -1.29 0.64
CA ALA A 149 -26.39 -1.76 1.31
C ALA A 149 -27.56 -1.98 0.33
N ALA A 150 -27.69 -1.13 -0.70
CA ALA A 150 -28.68 -1.32 -1.77
C ALA A 150 -28.35 -2.54 -2.64
N GLU A 151 -27.08 -2.72 -3.01
CA GLU A 151 -26.61 -3.89 -3.77
C GLU A 151 -26.84 -5.19 -2.99
N LYS A 152 -26.51 -5.22 -1.69
CA LYS A 152 -26.80 -6.37 -0.82
C LYS A 152 -28.30 -6.62 -0.57
N LYS A 153 -29.15 -5.60 -0.69
CA LYS A 153 -30.61 -5.78 -0.61
C LYS A 153 -31.15 -6.35 -1.92
N ALA A 154 -30.65 -5.87 -3.06
CA ALA A 154 -31.00 -6.39 -4.38
C ALA A 154 -30.55 -7.85 -4.56
N GLU A 155 -29.38 -8.24 -4.04
CA GLU A 155 -28.95 -9.65 -4.03
C GLU A 155 -29.86 -10.52 -3.15
N LYS A 156 -30.31 -10.02 -1.99
CA LYS A 156 -31.22 -10.76 -1.10
C LYS A 156 -32.65 -10.88 -1.64
N GLU A 157 -33.17 -9.86 -2.32
CA GLU A 157 -34.48 -9.91 -2.99
C GLU A 157 -34.42 -10.81 -4.24
N GLY A 158 -33.29 -10.84 -4.96
CA GLY A 158 -33.07 -11.78 -6.06
C GLY A 158 -32.95 -13.25 -5.60
N ASP A 159 -32.40 -13.50 -4.42
CA ASP A 159 -32.39 -14.84 -3.81
C ASP A 159 -33.79 -15.25 -3.32
N GLU A 160 -34.66 -14.32 -2.91
CA GLU A 160 -36.05 -14.61 -2.53
C GLU A 160 -36.96 -14.88 -3.75
N GLU A 161 -36.76 -14.20 -4.88
CA GLU A 161 -37.51 -14.47 -6.13
C GLU A 161 -37.12 -15.81 -6.78
N VAL A 162 -35.88 -16.28 -6.64
CA VAL A 162 -35.45 -17.59 -7.16
C VAL A 162 -36.03 -18.75 -6.34
N VAL A 163 -36.29 -18.56 -5.04
CA VAL A 163 -36.89 -19.59 -4.19
C VAL A 163 -38.40 -19.77 -4.50
N GLU A 164 -39.12 -18.70 -4.86
CA GLU A 164 -40.54 -18.83 -5.25
C GLU A 164 -40.76 -19.47 -6.64
N GLU A 165 -39.79 -19.38 -7.56
CA GLU A 165 -39.89 -20.01 -8.89
C GLU A 165 -39.50 -21.50 -8.89
N GLU A 166 -38.67 -21.97 -7.96
CA GLU A 166 -38.22 -23.37 -7.90
C GLU A 166 -39.26 -24.32 -7.27
N ASP A 167 -40.19 -23.83 -6.45
CA ASP A 167 -41.16 -24.66 -5.71
C ASP A 167 -42.40 -25.13 -6.53
N ILE A 168 -42.50 -24.82 -7.83
CA ILE A 168 -43.67 -25.22 -8.67
C ILE A 168 -43.40 -26.45 -9.56
N LYS A 169 -42.20 -27.03 -9.58
CA LYS A 169 -41.91 -28.17 -10.47
C LYS A 169 -41.15 -29.30 -9.79
N GLU A 170 -41.86 -30.15 -9.03
CA GLU A 170 -41.56 -31.59 -8.96
C GLU A 170 -42.71 -32.35 -8.25
N GLU A 171 -43.54 -33.07 -9.02
CA GLU A 171 -44.38 -34.15 -8.48
C GLU A 171 -43.67 -35.51 -8.70
N PRO A 172 -43.71 -36.45 -7.73
CA PRO A 172 -43.02 -37.73 -7.85
C PRO A 172 -43.92 -38.82 -8.46
N THR A 173 -43.36 -39.65 -9.36
CA THR A 173 -43.95 -40.95 -9.74
C THR A 173 -42.97 -42.10 -9.51
N VAL A 174 -43.49 -43.14 -8.85
CA VAL A 174 -42.84 -44.38 -8.36
C VAL A 174 -42.93 -45.48 -9.45
N VAL A 175 -41.97 -46.42 -9.52
CA VAL A 175 -42.15 -47.91 -9.59
C VAL A 175 -40.83 -48.64 -9.95
N ASP A 176 -40.30 -49.37 -8.95
CA ASP A 176 -39.71 -50.73 -8.85
C ASP A 176 -38.77 -51.44 -9.88
N LYS A 177 -37.89 -52.25 -9.28
CA LYS A 177 -36.75 -53.07 -9.80
C LYS A 177 -37.13 -54.42 -10.42
N LYS A 178 -36.30 -54.91 -11.38
CA LYS A 178 -35.84 -56.33 -11.52
C LYS A 178 -34.69 -56.44 -12.56
N ILE A 179 -33.43 -56.68 -12.14
CA ILE A 179 -32.64 -57.94 -12.12
C ILE A 179 -32.07 -58.40 -13.50
N ASP A 180 -30.73 -58.24 -13.58
CA ASP A 180 -29.63 -59.04 -14.16
C ASP A 180 -29.60 -59.55 -15.63
N SER A 181 -28.50 -59.23 -16.33
CA SER A 181 -27.51 -60.25 -16.75
C SER A 181 -26.24 -59.71 -17.45
N LYS A 182 -25.09 -60.32 -17.08
CA LYS A 182 -23.92 -60.72 -17.91
C LYS A 182 -22.72 -59.76 -18.17
N ILE A 183 -21.74 -59.90 -17.26
CA ILE A 183 -20.26 -60.03 -17.34
C ILE A 183 -19.59 -60.06 -18.75
N LYS A 184 -18.48 -59.29 -18.89
CA LYS A 184 -17.11 -59.62 -19.42
C LYS A 184 -16.19 -58.37 -19.32
N THR A 185 -15.17 -58.32 -18.43
CA THR A 185 -13.70 -58.59 -18.65
C THR A 185 -13.09 -57.70 -19.74
N GLU A 186 -11.97 -56.98 -19.64
CA GLU A 186 -10.75 -56.83 -18.79
C GLU A 186 -10.24 -55.38 -19.10
N ASP A 187 -9.51 -54.64 -18.26
CA ASP A 187 -8.09 -54.82 -17.96
C ASP A 187 -7.67 -53.84 -16.83
N SER A 188 -6.84 -54.32 -15.91
CA SER A 188 -6.08 -53.55 -14.92
C SER A 188 -4.88 -52.84 -15.59
N PRO A 189 -4.17 -51.88 -14.95
CA PRO A 189 -3.42 -52.15 -13.73
C PRO A 189 -3.69 -51.18 -12.58
N GLU A 190 -3.75 -51.80 -11.41
CA GLU A 190 -3.69 -51.24 -10.07
C GLU A 190 -2.26 -50.75 -9.72
N LEU A 191 -2.19 -50.30 -8.46
CA LEU A 191 -1.07 -50.34 -7.53
C LEU A 191 -0.34 -49.00 -7.37
N ASP A 192 -0.10 -48.49 -6.16
CA ASP A 192 -0.55 -48.93 -4.86
C ASP A 192 -0.23 -47.87 -3.82
N ASP A 193 -0.96 -48.01 -2.74
CA ASP A 193 -0.92 -47.26 -1.51
C ASP A 193 0.35 -47.53 -0.66
N ALA A 194 0.51 -46.67 0.33
CA ALA A 194 1.22 -46.89 1.58
C ALA A 194 2.75 -47.09 1.60
N SER A 195 3.42 -46.19 2.34
CA SER A 195 3.90 -46.49 3.70
C SER A 195 5.27 -45.87 4.05
N ASP A 196 5.24 -45.32 5.26
CA ASP A 196 6.28 -45.44 6.29
C ASP A 196 7.38 -44.37 6.45
N SER A 197 7.60 -44.17 7.74
CA SER A 197 8.41 -43.25 8.50
C SER A 197 9.91 -43.28 8.20
N ASN A 198 10.59 -42.13 8.42
CA ASN A 198 11.72 -41.95 9.36
C ASN A 198 12.71 -40.82 8.95
N LYS A 199 13.19 -40.06 9.94
CA LYS A 199 14.45 -39.26 9.99
C LYS A 199 14.72 -38.17 8.93
N LYS A 200 14.62 -36.91 9.36
CA LYS A 200 15.82 -36.09 9.73
C LYS A 200 15.44 -34.75 10.37
N LYS A 201 15.87 -34.58 11.61
CA LYS A 201 16.02 -33.28 12.29
C LYS A 201 16.91 -32.37 11.45
N THR A 202 16.52 -31.10 11.27
CA THR A 202 17.47 -30.00 11.07
C THR A 202 17.32 -28.98 12.22
N PRO A 203 18.42 -28.43 12.77
CA PRO A 203 18.40 -27.85 14.10
C PRO A 203 18.03 -26.36 14.08
N GLN A 204 17.18 -25.97 15.03
CA GLN A 204 17.16 -24.61 15.56
C GLN A 204 18.53 -24.30 16.18
N THR A 205 19.18 -23.22 15.74
CA THR A 205 20.33 -22.66 16.47
C THR A 205 19.87 -21.42 17.24
N LYS A 206 19.73 -21.59 18.57
CA LYS A 206 19.77 -20.51 19.55
C LYS A 206 20.91 -20.79 20.55
N ASN A 207 21.89 -19.89 20.51
CA ASN A 207 22.64 -19.30 21.63
C ASN A 207 23.74 -20.07 22.42
N LYS A 208 24.68 -19.23 22.91
CA LYS A 208 25.69 -19.35 24.01
C LYS A 208 27.07 -19.87 23.56
N SER A 209 28.22 -19.37 24.02
CA SER A 209 28.61 -18.57 25.22
C SER A 209 30.09 -18.09 25.11
N GLU A 210 30.42 -16.98 25.80
CA GLU A 210 31.62 -16.69 26.66
C GLU A 210 33.01 -17.27 26.28
N GLY A 211 34.19 -16.62 26.38
CA GLY A 211 34.70 -15.38 27.01
C GLY A 211 36.26 -15.41 27.07
N LYS A 212 36.89 -14.35 27.65
CA LYS A 212 38.35 -14.11 27.98
C LYS A 212 39.26 -13.63 26.81
N LYS A 213 40.22 -12.69 26.94
CA LYS A 213 41.02 -12.16 28.09
C LYS A 213 41.77 -10.82 27.73
N LYS A 214 41.92 -9.94 28.73
CA LYS A 214 42.88 -8.82 29.04
C LYS A 214 44.06 -8.39 28.12
N LYS A 215 44.29 -7.06 28.03
CA LYS A 215 45.49 -6.25 28.42
C LYS A 215 45.12 -4.74 28.31
N GLU A 216 45.06 -3.94 29.39
CA GLU A 216 46.11 -3.16 30.08
C GLU A 216 46.67 -1.96 29.28
N ASP A 217 46.38 -0.76 29.83
CA ASP A 217 47.12 0.51 29.96
C ASP A 217 47.84 1.16 28.75
N ASP A 218 47.50 2.43 28.46
CA ASP A 218 48.38 3.56 28.83
C ASP A 218 47.74 4.94 28.60
N LYS A 219 48.00 5.82 29.58
CA LYS A 219 47.85 7.28 29.54
C LYS A 219 48.97 7.88 28.67
N GLU A 220 48.68 9.00 28.00
CA GLU A 220 49.57 10.18 27.78
C GLU A 220 48.89 11.06 26.70
N GLU A 221 48.38 12.23 27.06
CA GLU A 221 49.07 13.53 26.91
C GLU A 221 49.48 13.82 25.46
N THR A 222 48.80 14.79 24.81
CA THR A 222 49.42 16.07 24.37
C THR A 222 48.46 16.88 23.48
N SER A 223 48.32 18.15 23.89
CA SER A 223 48.20 19.40 23.12
C SER A 223 47.19 19.54 21.99
#